data_AF-A0A800AJ43-F1
#
_entry.id   AF-A0A800AJ43-F1
#
_cell.length_a   1.000
_cell.length_b   1.000
_cell.length_c   1.000
_cell.angle_alpha   90.00
_cell.angle_beta   90.00
_cell.angle_gamma   90.00
#
_symmetry.space_group_name_H-M   'P 1'
#
loop_
_entity.id
_entity.type
_entity.pdbx_description
1 polymer ?
#
loop_
_entity_poly.entity_id
_entity_poly.type
_entity_poly.pdbx_seq_one_letter_code
_entity_poly.pdbx_strand_id
1 'polypeptide(L)'
;MLDNTIKILEFDKLKEVLKRYAASNLGKSRIEALVPMTDSAEIKRKLNLCSEAKEICLIADGFPLAGLKDIRQLLRKASKIGAILEPEELLDIAGIARAARNVKNAMKKFKEQYPNIQRIVADLPILPELEAIIEETISPDAEILDSASPELRGIRKQIISTRETIHSKLESTIRSVQTHKFIQESVVTLRNDRYVIPVKQDFKDALPGIIQGQSASGATVFLEPAGIVEYNNTLHRLDSEELREIRRILRALTDDVRSFLPELETA
;
A
#
# COMPACT_ATOMS: atom_id res chain seq x y z
N MET A 1 37.64 0.28 29.43
CA MET A 1 37.84 1.73 29.69
C MET A 1 36.90 2.60 28.86
N LEU A 2 36.72 2.33 27.55
CA LEU A 2 35.79 3.11 26.71
C LEU A 2 34.33 3.06 27.21
N ASP A 3 33.83 1.87 27.58
CA ASP A 3 32.42 1.70 28.00
C ASP A 3 32.07 2.48 29.27
N ASN A 4 33.00 2.56 30.22
CA ASN A 4 32.80 3.34 31.45
C ASN A 4 32.78 4.85 31.14
N THR A 5 33.63 5.32 30.22
CA THR A 5 33.65 6.72 29.78
C THR A 5 32.39 7.09 28.99
N ILE A 6 31.91 6.21 28.09
CA ILE A 6 30.64 6.40 27.34
C ILE A 6 29.47 6.58 28.29
N LYS A 7 29.44 5.77 29.36
CA LYS A 7 28.40 5.83 30.40
C LYS A 7 28.50 7.12 31.24
N ILE A 8 29.71 7.50 31.66
CA ILE A 8 29.94 8.74 32.45
C ILE A 8 29.58 10.00 31.65
N LEU A 9 29.91 10.02 30.35
CA LEU A 9 29.57 11.14 29.46
C LEU A 9 28.11 11.12 28.97
N GLU A 10 27.31 10.17 29.46
CA GLU A 10 25.90 10.00 29.12
C GLU A 10 25.64 9.99 27.60
N PHE A 11 26.54 9.38 26.84
CA PHE A 11 26.51 9.43 25.37
C PHE A 11 25.19 8.88 24.80
N ASP A 12 24.60 7.89 25.45
CA ASP A 12 23.29 7.35 25.06
C ASP A 12 22.17 8.38 25.23
N LYS A 13 22.21 9.24 26.26
CA LYS A 13 21.25 10.34 26.39
C LYS A 13 21.39 11.36 25.26
N LEU A 14 22.63 11.64 24.82
CA LEU A 14 22.86 12.49 23.65
C LEU A 14 22.25 11.88 22.38
N LYS A 15 22.42 10.56 22.16
CA LYS A 15 21.77 9.86 21.05
C LYS A 15 20.26 9.99 21.10
N GLU A 16 19.64 9.85 22.28
CA GLU A 16 18.20 10.04 22.46
C GLU A 16 17.74 11.45 22.09
N VAL A 17 18.52 12.50 22.40
CA VAL A 17 18.22 13.86 21.96
C VAL A 17 18.33 13.95 20.43
N LEU A 18 19.40 13.44 19.83
CA LEU A 18 19.61 13.49 18.38
C LEU A 18 18.50 12.76 17.60
N LYS A 19 18.03 11.61 18.09
CA LYS A 19 16.94 10.85 17.46
C LYS A 19 15.65 11.66 17.29
N ARG A 20 15.39 12.65 18.16
CA ARG A 20 14.22 13.54 18.06
C ARG A 20 14.27 14.45 16.83
N TYR A 21 15.46 14.72 16.32
CA TYR A 21 15.68 15.55 15.14
C TYR A 21 15.89 14.74 13.85
N ALA A 22 15.84 13.41 13.92
CA ALA A 22 15.99 12.55 12.75
C ALA A 22 14.71 12.53 11.90
N ALA A 23 14.85 12.84 10.61
CA ALA A 23 13.73 12.86 9.65
C ALA A 23 13.14 11.48 9.32
N SER A 24 13.85 10.39 9.63
CA SER A 24 13.41 9.02 9.32
C SER A 24 13.83 8.00 10.37
N ASN A 25 13.15 6.85 10.40
CA ASN A 25 13.51 5.73 11.27
C ASN A 25 14.88 5.12 10.91
N LEU A 26 15.28 5.20 9.63
CA LEU A 26 16.63 4.85 9.18
C LEU A 26 17.67 5.77 9.83
N GLY A 27 17.41 7.08 9.86
CA GLY A 27 18.26 8.06 10.55
C GLY A 27 18.37 7.76 12.05
N LYS A 28 17.24 7.46 12.71
CA LYS A 28 17.23 7.07 14.14
C LYS A 28 18.07 5.82 14.41
N SER A 29 17.97 4.83 13.54
CA SER A 29 18.76 3.58 13.64
C SER A 29 20.26 3.84 13.44
N ARG A 30 20.63 4.75 12.53
CA ARG A 30 22.04 5.17 12.36
C ARG A 30 22.57 5.92 13.58
N ILE A 31 21.76 6.79 14.19
CA ILE A 31 22.13 7.50 15.43
C ILE A 31 22.35 6.52 16.57
N GLU A 32 21.48 5.50 16.69
CA GLU A 32 21.62 4.48 17.73
C GLU A 32 22.93 3.71 17.64
N ALA A 33 23.32 3.34 16.42
CA ALA A 33 24.56 2.62 16.13
C ALA A 33 25.83 3.51 16.23
N LEU A 34 25.71 4.81 16.53
CA LEU A 34 26.89 5.66 16.67
C LEU A 34 27.79 5.19 17.82
N VAL A 35 29.09 5.18 17.55
CA VAL A 35 30.13 4.93 18.55
C VAL A 35 31.23 5.98 18.39
N PRO A 36 31.96 6.34 19.47
CA PRO A 36 33.11 7.22 19.37
C PRO A 36 34.14 6.69 18.36
N MET A 37 34.67 7.58 17.53
CA MET A 37 35.61 7.25 16.46
C MET A 37 37.01 7.71 16.86
N THR A 38 38.04 6.98 16.43
CA THR A 38 39.46 7.31 16.73
C THR A 38 40.30 7.58 15.50
N ASP A 39 39.83 7.19 14.31
CA ASP A 39 40.51 7.48 13.05
C ASP A 39 40.30 8.95 12.65
N SER A 40 41.40 9.72 12.68
CA SER A 40 41.40 11.15 12.40
C SER A 40 40.96 11.50 10.98
N ALA A 41 41.28 10.66 9.99
CA ALA A 41 40.91 10.90 8.60
C ALA A 41 39.39 10.77 8.42
N GLU A 42 38.81 9.72 8.98
CA GLU A 42 37.37 9.47 8.95
C GLU A 42 36.58 10.50 9.77
N ILE A 43 37.10 10.91 10.94
CA ILE A 43 36.51 12.01 11.73
C ILE A 43 36.45 13.30 10.91
N LYS A 44 37.57 13.69 10.28
CA LYS A 44 37.63 14.91 9.46
C LYS A 44 36.65 14.84 8.29
N ARG A 45 36.53 13.67 7.63
CA ARG A 45 35.57 13.45 6.55
C ARG A 45 34.12 13.63 7.02
N LYS A 46 33.74 13.03 8.16
CA LYS A 46 32.38 13.16 8.71
C LYS A 46 32.06 14.56 9.21
N LEU A 47 33.04 15.26 9.82
CA LEU A 47 32.87 16.65 10.25
C LEU A 47 32.66 17.58 9.06
N ASN A 48 33.43 17.42 7.98
CA ASN A 48 33.23 18.19 6.75
C ASN A 48 31.82 17.98 6.17
N LEU A 49 31.36 16.72 6.12
CA LEU A 49 30.00 16.41 5.68
C LEU A 49 28.93 17.05 6.56
N CYS A 50 29.13 17.07 7.88
CA CYS A 50 28.23 17.70 8.83
C CYS A 50 28.17 19.23 8.65
N SER A 51 29.33 19.87 8.41
CA SER A 51 29.40 21.30 8.12
C SER A 51 28.64 21.66 6.85
N GLU A 52 28.86 20.93 5.75
CA GLU A 52 28.13 21.15 4.49
C GLU A 52 26.61 20.94 4.67
N ALA A 53 26.20 19.85 5.31
CA ALA A 53 24.79 19.55 5.56
C ALA A 53 24.11 20.63 6.41
N LYS A 54 24.81 21.16 7.42
CA LYS A 54 24.32 22.25 8.26
C LYS A 54 24.04 23.51 7.44
N GLU A 55 24.96 23.90 6.56
CA GLU A 55 24.80 25.07 5.70
C GLU A 55 23.61 24.90 4.73
N ILE A 56 23.47 23.73 4.12
CA ILE A 56 22.32 23.42 3.27
C ILE A 56 21.00 23.53 4.04
N CYS A 57 20.94 22.98 5.26
CA CYS A 57 19.74 23.08 6.11
C CYS A 57 19.37 24.52 6.46
N LEU A 58 20.35 25.42 6.64
CA LEU A 58 20.10 26.82 6.95
C LEU A 58 19.62 27.64 5.74
N ILE A 59 20.03 27.26 4.53
CA ILE A 59 19.83 28.06 3.30
C ILE A 59 18.65 27.56 2.45
N ALA A 60 18.27 26.28 2.57
CA ALA A 60 17.31 25.64 1.66
C ALA A 60 16.24 24.78 2.34
N ASP A 61 15.90 25.08 3.59
CA ASP A 61 14.89 24.35 4.38
C ASP A 61 15.18 22.83 4.51
N GLY A 62 16.45 22.44 4.33
CA GLY A 62 16.91 21.06 4.45
C GLY A 62 16.81 20.22 3.18
N PHE A 63 16.86 18.90 3.37
CA PHE A 63 16.78 17.91 2.29
C PHE A 63 15.34 17.37 2.17
N PRO A 64 14.82 17.18 0.95
CA PRO A 64 13.48 16.64 0.73
C PRO A 64 13.45 15.12 0.99
N LEU A 65 13.50 14.73 2.27
CA LEU A 65 13.56 13.35 2.75
C LEU A 65 12.20 12.81 3.22
N ALA A 66 11.11 13.50 2.88
CA ALA A 66 9.77 13.07 3.25
C ALA A 66 9.44 11.71 2.61
N GLY A 67 8.80 10.83 3.37
CA GLY A 67 8.39 9.51 2.88
C GLY A 67 9.46 8.41 2.94
N LEU A 68 10.66 8.68 3.51
CA LEU A 68 11.69 7.64 3.65
C LEU A 68 11.25 6.54 4.62
N LYS A 69 11.14 5.32 4.10
CA LYS A 69 10.91 4.09 4.86
C LYS A 69 12.05 3.09 4.67
N ASP A 70 12.20 2.17 5.61
CA ASP A 70 13.21 1.11 5.48
C ASP A 70 12.70 0.00 4.57
N ILE A 71 13.10 0.06 3.29
CA ILE A 71 12.65 -0.92 2.28
C ILE A 71 13.56 -2.16 2.19
N ARG A 72 14.60 -2.29 3.02
CA ARG A 72 15.59 -3.38 2.89
C ARG A 72 14.96 -4.77 2.97
N GLN A 73 13.94 -4.93 3.82
CA GLN A 73 13.20 -6.21 3.90
C GLN A 73 12.29 -6.43 2.68
N LEU A 74 11.73 -5.35 2.11
CA LEU A 74 10.93 -5.40 0.90
C LEU A 74 11.78 -5.82 -0.31
N LEU A 75 12.99 -5.25 -0.45
CA LEU A 75 13.94 -5.64 -1.49
C LEU A 75 14.36 -7.12 -1.38
N ARG A 76 14.62 -7.60 -0.14
CA ARG A 76 14.88 -9.03 0.12
C ARG A 76 13.69 -9.94 -0.16
N LYS A 77 12.47 -9.44 -0.01
CA LYS A 77 11.24 -10.16 -0.36
C LYS A 77 11.11 -10.22 -1.89
N ALA A 78 11.26 -9.08 -2.57
CA ALA A 78 11.18 -8.94 -4.02
C ALA A 78 12.25 -9.76 -4.77
N SER A 79 13.44 -9.93 -4.18
CA SER A 79 14.53 -10.72 -4.79
C SER A 79 14.19 -12.21 -4.97
N LYS A 80 13.20 -12.73 -4.24
CA LYS A 80 12.75 -14.11 -4.38
C LYS A 80 11.81 -14.25 -5.58
N ILE A 81 12.12 -15.19 -6.46
CA ILE A 81 11.29 -15.49 -7.64
C ILE A 81 9.89 -15.91 -7.19
N GLY A 82 8.86 -15.27 -7.75
CA GLY A 82 7.46 -15.55 -7.44
C GLY A 82 6.95 -14.90 -6.15
N ALA A 83 7.77 -14.10 -5.46
CA ALA A 83 7.27 -13.23 -4.40
C ALA A 83 6.30 -12.17 -4.96
N ILE A 84 5.38 -11.74 -4.12
CA ILE A 84 4.41 -10.68 -4.42
C ILE A 84 4.51 -9.65 -3.30
N LEU A 85 4.77 -8.41 -3.66
CA LEU A 85 4.64 -7.26 -2.79
C LEU A 85 3.19 -6.76 -2.79
N GLU A 86 2.73 -6.35 -1.62
CA GLU A 86 1.42 -5.71 -1.44
C GLU A 86 1.47 -4.25 -1.92
N PRO A 87 0.33 -3.63 -2.24
CA PRO A 87 0.28 -2.27 -2.77
C PRO A 87 1.03 -1.23 -1.92
N GLU A 88 0.91 -1.29 -0.59
CA GLU A 88 1.60 -0.38 0.33
C GLU A 88 3.11 -0.57 0.28
N GLU A 89 3.59 -1.80 0.13
CA GLU A 89 5.01 -2.11 0.02
C GLU A 89 5.61 -1.55 -1.28
N LEU A 90 4.84 -1.60 -2.38
CA LEU A 90 5.24 -1.02 -3.67
C LEU A 90 5.27 0.51 -3.62
N LEU A 91 4.27 1.14 -2.99
CA LEU A 91 4.24 2.58 -2.77
C LEU A 91 5.43 3.05 -1.91
N ASP A 92 5.84 2.25 -0.92
CA ASP A 92 7.01 2.56 -0.10
C ASP A 92 8.31 2.56 -0.92
N ILE A 93 8.43 1.66 -1.90
CA ILE A 93 9.57 1.62 -2.83
C ILE A 93 9.55 2.84 -3.77
N ALA A 94 8.40 3.17 -4.35
CA ALA A 94 8.23 4.37 -5.16
C ALA A 94 8.58 5.65 -4.37
N GLY A 95 8.22 5.69 -3.08
CA GLY A 95 8.56 6.78 -2.17
C GLY A 95 10.07 6.99 -2.02
N ILE A 96 10.86 5.90 -1.94
CA ILE A 96 12.33 5.97 -1.90
C ILE A 96 12.90 6.49 -3.21
N ALA A 97 12.46 5.96 -4.36
CA ALA A 97 12.89 6.43 -5.67
C ALA A 97 12.60 7.92 -5.86
N ARG A 98 11.40 8.36 -5.46
CA ARG A 98 10.97 9.76 -5.48
C ARG A 98 11.83 10.64 -4.57
N ALA A 99 12.14 10.19 -3.35
CA ALA A 99 12.99 10.92 -2.43
C ALA A 99 14.41 11.08 -2.99
N ALA A 100 14.99 10.02 -3.56
CA ALA A 100 16.31 10.07 -4.21
C ALA A 100 16.33 11.10 -5.36
N ARG A 101 15.33 11.06 -6.25
CA ARG A 101 15.16 12.03 -7.34
C ARG A 101 15.01 13.46 -6.83
N ASN A 102 14.21 13.67 -5.79
CA ASN A 102 13.98 14.99 -5.20
C ASN A 102 15.25 15.56 -4.58
N VAL A 103 16.02 14.75 -3.83
CA VAL A 103 17.31 15.15 -3.28
C VAL A 103 18.27 15.52 -4.40
N LYS A 104 18.39 14.68 -5.44
CA LYS A 104 19.28 14.94 -6.59
C LYS A 104 18.91 16.22 -7.32
N ASN A 105 17.62 16.51 -7.50
CA ASN A 105 17.15 17.75 -8.10
C ASN A 105 17.40 18.98 -7.20
N ALA A 106 17.11 18.87 -5.91
CA ALA A 106 17.34 19.94 -4.94
C ALA A 106 18.83 20.34 -4.88
N MET A 107 19.74 19.39 -5.08
CA MET A 107 21.18 19.63 -5.03
C MET A 107 21.77 20.26 -6.30
N LYS A 108 21.06 20.25 -7.44
CA LYS A 108 21.54 20.87 -8.68
C LYS A 108 21.83 22.38 -8.52
N LYS A 109 21.06 23.09 -7.69
CA LYS A 109 21.22 24.54 -7.47
C LYS A 109 22.53 24.91 -6.76
N PHE A 110 23.14 23.97 -6.05
CA PHE A 110 24.35 24.20 -5.27
C PHE A 110 25.66 23.87 -6.00
N LYS A 111 25.59 23.36 -7.25
CA LYS A 111 26.77 23.04 -8.08
C LYS A 111 27.91 22.41 -7.25
N GLU A 112 29.13 22.94 -7.33
CA GLU A 112 30.32 22.45 -6.62
C GLU A 112 30.51 23.04 -5.22
N GLN A 113 29.54 23.81 -4.69
CA GLN A 113 29.66 24.48 -3.40
C GLN A 113 29.80 23.49 -2.22
N TYR A 114 29.22 22.30 -2.35
CA TYR A 114 29.21 21.26 -1.31
C TYR A 114 29.72 19.93 -1.88
N PRO A 115 31.03 19.79 -2.12
CA PRO A 115 31.59 18.66 -2.86
C PRO A 115 31.42 17.32 -2.14
N ASN A 116 31.43 17.29 -0.80
CA ASN A 116 31.25 16.04 -0.07
C ASN A 116 29.81 15.53 -0.16
N ILE A 117 28.82 16.42 -0.04
CA ILE A 117 27.40 16.08 -0.23
C ILE A 117 27.12 15.71 -1.69
N GLN A 118 27.65 16.47 -2.65
CA GLN A 118 27.46 16.17 -4.08
C GLN A 118 27.96 14.79 -4.46
N ARG A 119 29.09 14.35 -3.88
CA ARG A 119 29.60 12.99 -4.11
C ARG A 119 28.62 11.90 -3.66
N ILE A 120 27.95 12.08 -2.52
CA ILE A 120 26.92 11.14 -2.04
C ILE A 120 25.68 11.18 -2.95
N VAL A 121 25.29 12.37 -3.38
CA VAL A 121 24.08 12.59 -4.18
C VAL A 121 24.26 12.15 -5.63
N ALA A 122 25.50 12.17 -6.14
CA ALA A 122 25.83 11.68 -7.47
C ALA A 122 25.45 10.19 -7.64
N ASP A 123 25.69 9.39 -6.60
CA ASP A 123 25.45 7.95 -6.57
C ASP A 123 23.95 7.58 -6.43
N LEU A 124 23.09 8.54 -6.07
CA LEU A 124 21.66 8.29 -5.96
C LEU A 124 21.06 7.96 -7.34
N PRO A 125 20.31 6.86 -7.48
CA PRO A 125 19.67 6.51 -8.73
C PRO A 125 18.49 7.46 -9.02
N ILE A 126 18.13 7.55 -10.30
CA ILE A 126 16.90 8.23 -10.74
C ILE A 126 16.10 7.16 -11.48
N LEU A 127 14.96 6.77 -10.91
CA LEU A 127 14.15 5.64 -11.38
C LEU A 127 12.74 6.09 -11.80
N PRO A 128 12.60 7.01 -12.77
CA PRO A 128 11.31 7.60 -13.12
C PRO A 128 10.37 6.56 -13.75
N GLU A 129 10.92 5.55 -14.42
CA GLU A 129 10.15 4.43 -14.98
C GLU A 129 9.48 3.61 -13.87
N LEU A 130 10.23 3.28 -12.81
CA LEU A 130 9.70 2.56 -11.65
C LEU A 130 8.64 3.38 -10.91
N GLU A 131 8.90 4.67 -10.68
CA GLU A 131 7.93 5.60 -10.08
C GLU A 131 6.63 5.62 -10.90
N ALA A 132 6.73 5.82 -12.22
CA ALA A 132 5.57 5.92 -13.10
C ALA A 132 4.76 4.61 -13.14
N ILE A 133 5.43 3.46 -13.31
CA ILE A 133 4.75 2.16 -13.39
C ILE A 133 3.96 1.86 -12.10
N ILE A 134 4.51 2.19 -10.93
CA ILE A 134 3.81 1.99 -9.64
C ILE A 134 2.65 2.99 -9.51
N GLU A 135 2.87 4.27 -9.79
CA GLU A 135 1.87 5.34 -9.64
C GLU A 135 0.71 5.27 -10.65
N GLU A 136 0.94 4.71 -11.85
CA GLU A 136 -0.11 4.45 -12.85
C GLU A 136 -0.97 3.23 -12.52
N THR A 137 -0.46 2.37 -11.63
CA THR A 137 -1.09 1.09 -11.25
C THR A 137 -1.78 1.16 -9.88
N ILE A 138 -1.22 1.92 -8.93
CA ILE A 138 -1.65 1.94 -7.53
C ILE A 138 -1.99 3.38 -7.13
N SER A 139 -3.15 3.56 -6.52
CA SER A 139 -3.60 4.86 -5.98
C SER A 139 -2.80 5.25 -4.73
N PRO A 140 -2.82 6.53 -4.31
CA PRO A 140 -2.23 6.97 -3.04
C PRO A 140 -2.78 6.24 -1.81
N ASP A 141 -4.01 5.71 -1.90
CA ASP A 141 -4.69 4.95 -0.84
C ASP A 141 -4.39 3.44 -0.90
N ALA A 142 -3.39 3.04 -1.68
CA ALA A 142 -2.96 1.64 -1.86
C ALA A 142 -3.98 0.73 -2.56
N GLU A 143 -4.87 1.30 -3.38
CA GLU A 143 -5.81 0.53 -4.20
C GLU A 143 -5.28 0.33 -5.63
N ILE A 144 -5.49 -0.86 -6.20
CA ILE A 144 -5.18 -1.09 -7.62
C ILE A 144 -6.18 -0.33 -8.49
N LEU A 145 -5.65 0.51 -9.40
CA LEU A 145 -6.42 1.35 -10.30
C LEU A 145 -7.04 0.57 -11.47
N ASP A 146 -8.16 1.05 -12.01
CA ASP A 146 -8.78 0.54 -13.24
C ASP A 146 -7.88 0.70 -14.48
N SER A 147 -6.84 1.54 -14.39
CA SER A 147 -5.79 1.69 -15.42
C SER A 147 -4.77 0.57 -15.40
N ALA A 148 -4.65 -0.17 -14.31
CA ALA A 148 -3.64 -1.22 -14.12
C ALA A 148 -3.68 -2.30 -15.20
N SER A 149 -4.88 -2.69 -15.65
CA SER A 149 -5.03 -3.54 -16.82
C SER A 149 -6.40 -3.38 -17.50
N PRO A 150 -6.47 -3.59 -18.83
CA PRO A 150 -7.76 -3.65 -19.53
C PRO A 150 -8.67 -4.77 -19.03
N GLU A 151 -8.08 -5.89 -18.60
CA GLU A 151 -8.79 -7.06 -18.06
C GLU A 151 -9.46 -6.74 -16.72
N LEU A 152 -8.73 -6.14 -15.78
CA LEU A 152 -9.27 -5.71 -14.48
C LEU A 152 -10.42 -4.72 -14.67
N ARG A 153 -10.24 -3.75 -15.55
CA ARG A 153 -11.30 -2.79 -15.90
C ARG A 153 -12.55 -3.49 -16.46
N GLY A 154 -12.35 -4.51 -17.30
CA GLY A 154 -13.43 -5.32 -17.86
C GLY A 154 -14.19 -6.08 -16.77
N ILE A 155 -13.47 -6.74 -15.86
CA ILE A 155 -14.03 -7.48 -14.72
C ILE A 155 -14.84 -6.54 -13.82
N ARG A 156 -14.27 -5.41 -13.40
CA ARG A 156 -14.95 -4.42 -12.55
C ARG A 156 -16.22 -3.86 -13.16
N LYS A 157 -16.22 -3.58 -14.48
CA LYS A 157 -17.44 -3.17 -15.20
C LYS A 157 -18.52 -4.26 -15.16
N GLN A 158 -18.14 -5.52 -15.32
CA GLN A 158 -19.08 -6.65 -15.24
C GLN A 158 -19.60 -6.85 -13.82
N ILE A 159 -18.77 -6.65 -12.80
CA ILE A 159 -19.18 -6.67 -11.38
C ILE A 159 -20.25 -5.62 -11.14
N ILE A 160 -20.01 -4.37 -11.56
CA ILE A 160 -20.95 -3.25 -11.39
C ILE A 160 -22.29 -3.56 -12.08
N SER A 161 -22.26 -3.94 -13.36
CA SER A 161 -23.50 -4.21 -14.12
C SER A 161 -24.27 -5.42 -13.58
N THR A 162 -23.57 -6.44 -13.09
CA THR A 162 -24.18 -7.61 -12.45
C THR A 162 -24.85 -7.23 -11.14
N ARG A 163 -24.19 -6.41 -10.30
CA ARG A 163 -24.76 -5.89 -9.05
C ARG A 163 -26.01 -5.05 -9.30
N GLU A 164 -25.98 -4.15 -10.28
CA GLU A 164 -27.15 -3.35 -10.68
C GLU A 164 -28.32 -4.23 -11.13
N THR A 165 -28.03 -5.27 -11.92
CA THR A 165 -29.05 -6.23 -12.37
C THR A 165 -29.66 -7.01 -11.21
N ILE A 166 -28.85 -7.48 -10.27
CA ILE A 166 -29.32 -8.14 -9.05
C ILE A 166 -30.22 -7.21 -8.24
N HIS A 167 -29.77 -5.97 -7.98
CA HIS A 167 -30.54 -4.99 -7.24
C HIS A 167 -31.88 -4.69 -7.89
N SER A 168 -31.92 -4.44 -9.20
CA SER A 168 -33.16 -4.19 -9.94
C SER A 168 -34.14 -5.37 -9.85
N LYS A 169 -33.64 -6.61 -9.98
CA LYS A 169 -34.45 -7.83 -9.84
C LYS A 169 -34.97 -8.03 -8.42
N LEU A 170 -34.15 -7.79 -7.41
CA LEU A 170 -34.61 -7.90 -6.02
C LEU A 170 -35.61 -6.81 -5.66
N GLU A 171 -35.41 -5.57 -6.10
CA GLU A 171 -36.37 -4.49 -5.86
C GLU A 171 -37.73 -4.77 -6.51
N SER A 172 -37.74 -5.23 -7.76
CA SER A 172 -39.00 -5.62 -8.43
C SER A 172 -39.68 -6.79 -7.72
N THR A 173 -38.91 -7.75 -7.19
CA THR A 173 -39.43 -8.86 -6.39
C THR A 173 -40.06 -8.33 -5.09
N ILE A 174 -39.38 -7.44 -4.36
CA ILE A 174 -39.85 -6.84 -3.11
C ILE A 174 -41.12 -6.01 -3.32
N ARG A 175 -41.17 -5.22 -4.40
CA ARG A 175 -42.32 -4.33 -4.72
C ARG A 175 -43.55 -5.10 -5.20
N SER A 176 -43.42 -6.36 -5.59
CA SER A 176 -44.56 -7.16 -6.01
C SER A 176 -45.54 -7.37 -4.84
N VAL A 177 -46.82 -7.06 -5.09
CA VAL A 177 -47.89 -7.05 -4.06
C VAL A 177 -48.04 -8.40 -3.34
N GLN A 178 -47.74 -9.50 -4.04
CA GLN A 178 -47.77 -10.85 -3.48
C GLN A 178 -46.62 -11.10 -2.51
N THR A 179 -45.41 -10.64 -2.84
CA THR A 179 -44.20 -10.90 -2.05
C THR A 179 -44.10 -9.99 -0.82
N HIS A 180 -44.67 -8.79 -0.87
CA HIS A 180 -44.66 -7.86 0.27
C HIS A 180 -45.35 -8.43 1.53
N LYS A 181 -46.24 -9.41 1.39
CA LYS A 181 -46.87 -10.09 2.54
C LYS A 181 -45.91 -11.02 3.29
N PHE A 182 -44.91 -11.54 2.59
CA PHE A 182 -43.99 -12.57 3.06
C PHE A 182 -42.66 -11.98 3.57
N ILE A 183 -42.33 -10.77 3.13
CA ILE A 183 -41.10 -10.07 3.49
C ILE A 183 -41.19 -9.53 4.92
N GLN A 184 -40.10 -9.70 5.67
CA GLN A 184 -39.97 -9.14 7.03
C GLN A 184 -39.53 -7.67 6.98
N GLU A 185 -38.54 -7.36 6.13
CA GLU A 185 -38.02 -6.02 5.90
C GLU A 185 -37.80 -5.79 4.40
N SER A 186 -38.29 -4.67 3.87
CA SER A 186 -38.17 -4.34 2.44
C SER A 186 -36.79 -3.80 2.09
N VAL A 187 -35.74 -4.59 2.36
CA VAL A 187 -34.34 -4.24 2.14
C VAL A 187 -33.59 -5.39 1.47
N VAL A 188 -32.74 -5.05 0.52
CA VAL A 188 -31.76 -5.98 -0.05
C VAL A 188 -30.59 -6.09 0.93
N THR A 189 -30.19 -7.31 1.28
CA THR A 189 -29.08 -7.53 2.20
C THR A 189 -28.11 -8.57 1.66
N LEU A 190 -26.93 -8.67 2.28
CA LEU A 190 -25.90 -9.65 1.94
C LEU A 190 -25.84 -10.72 3.03
N ARG A 191 -25.82 -11.99 2.62
CA ARG A 191 -25.50 -13.14 3.49
C ARG A 191 -24.54 -14.07 2.79
N ASN A 192 -23.45 -14.40 3.47
CA ASN A 192 -22.37 -15.22 2.92
C ASN A 192 -21.91 -14.73 1.54
N ASP A 193 -21.76 -13.41 1.40
CA ASP A 193 -21.40 -12.72 0.15
C ASP A 193 -22.39 -12.92 -1.02
N ARG A 194 -23.65 -13.27 -0.70
CA ARG A 194 -24.74 -13.39 -1.68
C ARG A 194 -25.84 -12.40 -1.37
N TYR A 195 -26.39 -11.76 -2.41
CA TYR A 195 -27.54 -10.88 -2.26
C TYR A 195 -28.81 -11.70 -2.02
N VAL A 196 -29.54 -11.32 -0.98
CA VAL A 196 -30.71 -12.02 -0.46
C VAL A 196 -31.77 -11.03 0.03
N ILE A 197 -32.97 -11.55 0.24
CA ILE A 197 -34.09 -10.83 0.86
C ILE A 197 -34.52 -11.52 2.17
N PRO A 198 -34.86 -10.74 3.21
CA PRO A 198 -35.36 -11.29 4.46
C PRO A 198 -36.85 -11.64 4.36
N VAL A 199 -37.16 -12.92 4.46
CA VAL A 199 -38.52 -13.48 4.42
C VAL A 199 -38.89 -14.00 5.80
N LYS A 200 -40.16 -13.84 6.20
CA LYS A 200 -40.70 -14.43 7.44
C LYS A 200 -40.58 -15.95 7.40
N GLN A 201 -40.17 -16.56 8.51
CA GLN A 201 -40.00 -18.01 8.63
C GLN A 201 -41.22 -18.81 8.13
N ASP A 202 -42.43 -18.35 8.46
CA ASP A 202 -43.69 -19.02 8.12
C ASP A 202 -43.98 -19.04 6.61
N PHE A 203 -43.31 -18.17 5.85
CA PHE A 203 -43.50 -18.00 4.41
C PHE A 203 -42.25 -18.34 3.59
N LYS A 204 -41.30 -19.08 4.18
CA LYS A 204 -40.05 -19.46 3.51
C LYS A 204 -40.27 -20.24 2.20
N ASP A 205 -41.35 -21.02 2.11
CA ASP A 205 -41.69 -21.84 0.94
C ASP A 205 -42.60 -21.11 -0.07
N ALA A 206 -43.03 -19.89 0.26
CA ALA A 206 -43.93 -19.09 -0.58
C ALA A 206 -43.22 -18.44 -1.78
N LEU A 207 -41.89 -18.31 -1.73
CA LEU A 207 -41.07 -17.77 -2.81
C LEU A 207 -40.03 -18.80 -3.24
N PRO A 208 -39.91 -19.12 -4.55
CA PRO A 208 -38.89 -20.05 -5.03
C PRO A 208 -37.49 -19.44 -4.86
N GLY A 209 -36.60 -20.16 -4.20
CA GLY A 209 -35.24 -19.69 -3.94
C GLY A 209 -34.42 -20.63 -3.07
N ILE A 210 -33.22 -20.19 -2.72
CA ILE A 210 -32.27 -20.92 -1.88
C ILE A 210 -32.14 -20.19 -0.55
N ILE A 211 -32.27 -20.92 0.55
CA ILE A 211 -32.05 -20.36 1.89
C ILE A 211 -30.55 -20.24 2.14
N GLN A 212 -30.07 -19.03 2.37
CA GLN A 212 -28.65 -18.72 2.64
C GLN A 212 -28.35 -18.57 4.14
N GLY A 213 -29.39 -18.50 4.98
CA GLY A 213 -29.22 -18.46 6.43
C GLY A 213 -30.50 -18.05 7.14
N GLN A 214 -30.40 -17.95 8.46
CA GLN A 214 -31.51 -17.60 9.35
C GLN A 214 -31.04 -16.58 10.39
N SER A 215 -31.95 -15.74 10.89
CA SER A 215 -31.66 -14.86 12.03
C SER A 215 -31.43 -15.65 13.31
N ALA A 216 -30.73 -15.06 14.28
CA ALA A 216 -30.48 -15.68 15.59
C ALA A 216 -31.79 -16.00 16.36
N SER A 217 -32.85 -15.23 16.13
CA SER A 217 -34.18 -15.47 16.71
C SER A 217 -34.98 -16.56 15.97
N GLY A 218 -34.52 -17.01 14.81
CA GLY A 218 -35.24 -17.95 13.95
C GLY A 218 -36.42 -17.37 13.17
N ALA A 219 -36.79 -16.11 13.42
CA ALA A 219 -37.99 -15.49 12.84
C ALA A 219 -37.84 -15.09 11.36
N THR A 220 -36.61 -14.91 10.89
CA THR A 220 -36.31 -14.42 9.54
C THR A 220 -35.40 -15.40 8.81
N VAL A 221 -35.78 -15.76 7.58
CA VAL A 221 -34.98 -16.52 6.63
C VAL A 221 -34.40 -15.57 5.61
N PHE A 222 -33.11 -15.68 5.33
CA PHE A 222 -32.46 -14.96 4.26
C PHE A 222 -32.50 -15.82 3.00
N LEU A 223 -33.39 -15.45 2.07
CA LEU A 223 -33.67 -16.22 0.87
C LEU A 223 -33.10 -15.53 -0.35
N GLU A 224 -32.42 -16.30 -1.19
CA GLU A 224 -31.95 -15.93 -2.51
C GLU A 224 -32.98 -16.35 -3.55
N PRO A 225 -33.72 -15.41 -4.17
CA PRO A 225 -34.75 -15.76 -5.14
C PRO A 225 -34.16 -16.44 -6.38
N ALA A 226 -34.87 -17.44 -6.92
CA ALA A 226 -34.41 -18.22 -8.08
C ALA A 226 -34.00 -17.35 -9.29
N GLY A 227 -34.67 -16.21 -9.50
CA GLY A 227 -34.40 -15.29 -10.62
C GLY A 227 -33.06 -14.54 -10.56
N ILE A 228 -32.34 -14.60 -9.43
CA ILE A 228 -31.02 -13.95 -9.24
C ILE A 228 -29.88 -14.95 -8.96
N VAL A 229 -30.17 -16.25 -8.81
CA VAL A 229 -29.15 -17.26 -8.44
C VAL A 229 -27.96 -17.26 -9.38
N GLU A 230 -28.22 -17.26 -10.70
CA GLU A 230 -27.18 -17.22 -11.72
C GLU A 230 -26.36 -15.92 -11.70
N TYR A 231 -26.97 -14.80 -11.30
CA TYR A 231 -26.27 -13.52 -11.20
C TYR A 231 -25.37 -13.46 -9.97
N ASN A 232 -25.82 -13.97 -8.83
CA ASN A 232 -24.97 -14.12 -7.64
C ASN A 232 -23.80 -15.07 -7.93
N ASN A 233 -24.04 -16.20 -8.62
CA ASN A 233 -22.97 -17.11 -9.03
C ASN A 233 -21.97 -16.43 -9.97
N THR A 234 -22.46 -15.65 -10.93
CA THR A 234 -21.62 -14.86 -11.84
C THR A 234 -20.82 -13.80 -11.09
N LEU A 235 -21.44 -13.06 -10.17
CA LEU A 235 -20.79 -12.06 -9.35
C LEU A 235 -19.65 -12.67 -8.52
N HIS A 236 -19.91 -13.78 -7.84
CA HIS A 236 -18.89 -14.47 -7.06
C HIS A 236 -17.70 -14.96 -7.91
N ARG A 237 -17.98 -15.43 -9.13
CA ARG A 237 -16.93 -15.78 -10.09
C ARG A 237 -16.13 -14.56 -10.53
N LEU A 238 -16.79 -13.44 -10.80
CA LEU A 238 -16.13 -12.18 -11.17
C LEU A 238 -15.27 -11.62 -10.03
N ASP A 239 -15.74 -11.65 -8.79
CA ASP A 239 -14.96 -11.24 -7.62
C ASP A 239 -13.69 -12.12 -7.48
N SER A 240 -13.82 -13.44 -7.75
CA SER A 240 -12.68 -14.36 -7.78
C SER A 240 -11.73 -14.13 -8.97
N GLU A 241 -12.24 -13.68 -10.12
CA GLU A 241 -11.45 -13.25 -11.27
C GLU A 241 -10.70 -11.96 -10.95
N GLU A 242 -11.35 -10.99 -10.31
CA GLU A 242 -10.74 -9.73 -9.89
C GLU A 242 -9.55 -9.97 -8.96
N LEU A 243 -9.72 -10.78 -7.92
CA LEU A 243 -8.64 -11.10 -6.98
C LEU A 243 -7.45 -11.80 -7.66
N ARG A 244 -7.71 -12.66 -8.65
CA ARG A 244 -6.66 -13.32 -9.43
C ARG A 244 -5.92 -12.32 -10.31
N GLU A 245 -6.64 -11.42 -10.94
CA GLU A 245 -6.05 -10.40 -11.81
C GLU A 245 -5.22 -9.39 -11.01
N ILE A 246 -5.72 -8.94 -9.86
CA ILE A 246 -4.96 -8.08 -8.92
C ILE A 246 -3.65 -8.77 -8.51
N ARG A 247 -3.68 -10.06 -8.14
CA ARG A 247 -2.45 -10.79 -7.80
C ARG A 247 -1.49 -10.91 -8.99
N ARG A 248 -2.00 -11.06 -10.21
CA ARG A 248 -1.18 -11.10 -11.43
C ARG A 248 -0.48 -9.76 -11.65
N ILE A 249 -1.20 -8.65 -11.49
CA ILE A 249 -0.66 -7.28 -11.60
C ILE A 249 0.42 -7.04 -10.53
N LEU A 250 0.13 -7.34 -9.27
CA LEU A 250 1.10 -7.16 -8.17
C LEU A 250 2.37 -7.99 -8.37
N ARG A 251 2.23 -9.21 -8.89
CA ARG A 251 3.36 -10.05 -9.25
C ARG A 251 4.20 -9.41 -10.36
N ALA A 252 3.57 -8.90 -11.42
CA ALA A 252 4.27 -8.22 -12.49
C ALA A 252 5.03 -6.98 -11.98
N LEU A 253 4.39 -6.14 -11.16
CA LEU A 253 5.06 -5.00 -10.51
C LEU A 253 6.21 -5.42 -9.61
N THR A 254 6.07 -6.54 -8.89
CA THR A 254 7.16 -7.07 -8.05
C THR A 254 8.32 -7.55 -8.91
N ASP A 255 8.04 -8.11 -10.09
CA ASP A 255 9.05 -8.52 -11.07
C ASP A 255 9.74 -7.29 -11.69
N ASP A 256 9.01 -6.20 -11.94
CA ASP A 256 9.57 -4.92 -12.38
C ASP A 256 10.51 -4.35 -11.30
N VAL A 257 10.05 -4.27 -10.04
CA VAL A 257 10.90 -3.90 -8.89
C VAL A 257 12.15 -4.78 -8.82
N ARG A 258 12.03 -6.09 -9.09
CA ARG A 258 13.18 -7.02 -9.07
C ARG A 258 14.24 -6.62 -10.09
N SER A 259 13.83 -6.12 -11.26
CA SER A 259 14.74 -5.67 -12.31
C SER A 259 15.57 -4.44 -11.91
N PHE A 260 15.04 -3.60 -11.02
CA PHE A 260 15.69 -2.41 -10.47
C PHE A 260 16.39 -2.64 -9.11
N LEU A 261 16.54 -3.89 -8.66
CA LEU A 261 17.19 -4.16 -7.36
C LEU A 261 18.60 -3.58 -7.23
N PRO A 262 19.50 -3.71 -8.23
CA PRO A 262 20.86 -3.18 -8.11
C PRO A 262 20.89 -1.67 -7.82
N GLU A 263 19.99 -0.91 -8.44
CA GLU A 263 19.84 0.53 -8.25
C GLU A 263 19.13 0.83 -6.92
N LEU A 264 18.10 0.08 -6.55
CA LEU A 264 17.38 0.29 -5.30
C LEU A 264 18.22 -0.05 -4.06
N GLU A 265 19.20 -0.93 -4.17
CA GLU A 265 20.16 -1.21 -3.09
C GLU A 265 21.15 -0.06 -2.85
N THR A 266 21.36 0.83 -3.84
CA THR A 266 22.22 2.01 -3.73
C THR A 266 21.45 3.30 -3.40
N ALA A 267 20.12 3.29 -3.50
CA ALA A 267 19.22 4.39 -3.14
C ALA A 267 19.12 4.65 -1.63
#